data_AF-A0A9C9WC07-F1
#
_entry.id   AF-A0A9C9WC07-F1
#
_cell.length_a   1.000
_cell.length_b   1.000
_cell.length_c   1.000
_cell.angle_alpha   90.00
_cell.angle_beta   90.00
_cell.angle_gamma   90.00
#
_symmetry.space_group_name_H-M   'P 1'
#
loop_
_entity.id
_entity.type
_entity.pdbx_description
1 polymer ?
#
loop_
_entity_poly.entity_id
_entity_poly.type
_entity_poly.pdbx_seq_one_letter_code
_entity_poly.pdbx_strand_id
1 'polypeptide(L)'
;MAKRWYVVHVYSGFEQQAIRSLKERIAHSGLEDKFDEILVPTEEVVEMRGGQKRKSDRKFFPGYVLIKMEMNDETWHLVKEVPKVMGFIGGTSDKPAPISEKEAARIMDRIEEGVNKPRPKVLFEPGEVVRVIDGPFADFNGVVEEVNYEKSRLRVAVTIFGRSTPVELGFGQVEKS
;
A
#
# COMPACT_ATOMS: atom_id res chain seq x y z
N MET A 1 -20.34 17.82 16.25
CA MET A 1 -19.69 16.67 16.93
C MET A 1 -18.41 16.33 16.17
N ALA A 2 -17.46 15.61 16.77
CA ALA A 2 -16.12 15.44 16.18
C ALA A 2 -16.09 14.28 15.18
N LYS A 3 -15.88 14.58 13.89
CA LYS A 3 -15.63 13.56 12.86
C LYS A 3 -14.28 12.89 13.13
N ARG A 4 -14.21 11.58 13.01
CA ARG A 4 -13.00 10.79 13.24
C ARG A 4 -12.75 9.85 12.07
N TRP A 5 -11.50 9.42 11.94
CA TRP A 5 -11.11 8.45 10.94
C TRP A 5 -11.41 7.03 11.44
N TYR A 6 -11.96 6.22 10.55
CA TYR A 6 -12.26 4.83 10.75
C TYR A 6 -11.73 4.01 9.59
N VAL A 7 -11.32 2.78 9.89
CA VAL A 7 -10.86 1.83 8.89
C VAL A 7 -11.95 0.81 8.66
N VAL A 8 -12.29 0.58 7.40
CA VAL A 8 -13.30 -0.39 6.97
C VAL A 8 -12.62 -1.47 6.16
N HIS A 9 -12.90 -2.72 6.51
CA HIS A 9 -12.46 -3.89 5.76
C HIS A 9 -13.50 -4.23 4.70
N VAL A 10 -13.06 -4.36 3.47
CA VAL A 10 -13.85 -4.67 2.28
C VAL A 10 -13.20 -5.81 1.50
N TYR A 11 -13.97 -6.47 0.64
CA TYR A 11 -13.38 -7.49 -0.23
C TYR A 11 -12.37 -6.86 -1.21
N SER A 12 -11.14 -7.37 -1.19
CA SER A 12 -10.11 -7.01 -2.17
C SER A 12 -10.63 -7.19 -3.60
N GLY A 13 -10.38 -6.19 -4.45
CA GLY A 13 -10.89 -6.18 -5.83
C GLY A 13 -12.21 -5.43 -6.00
N PHE A 14 -12.96 -5.22 -4.91
CA PHE A 14 -14.25 -4.55 -4.92
C PHE A 14 -14.24 -3.19 -4.20
N GLU A 15 -13.09 -2.64 -3.82
CA GLU A 15 -13.02 -1.38 -3.07
C GLU A 15 -13.70 -0.22 -3.83
N GLN A 16 -13.43 -0.10 -5.13
CA GLN A 16 -14.04 0.92 -5.99
C GLN A 16 -15.56 0.76 -6.15
N GLN A 17 -16.06 -0.47 -6.04
CA GLN A 17 -17.50 -0.72 -6.05
C GLN A 17 -18.10 -0.42 -4.68
N ALA A 18 -17.43 -0.81 -3.60
CA ALA A 18 -17.83 -0.52 -2.23
C ALA A 18 -17.93 0.99 -1.99
N ILE A 19 -16.95 1.79 -2.44
CA ILE A 19 -17.02 3.27 -2.35
C ILE A 19 -18.24 3.82 -3.08
N ARG A 20 -18.50 3.35 -4.31
CA ARG A 20 -19.65 3.82 -5.10
C ARG A 20 -20.96 3.53 -4.38
N SER A 21 -21.15 2.28 -3.94
CA SER A 21 -22.34 1.89 -3.18
C SER A 21 -22.45 2.61 -1.85
N LEU A 22 -21.33 2.92 -1.20
CA LEU A 22 -21.30 3.71 0.03
C LEU A 22 -21.78 5.14 -0.24
N LYS A 23 -21.21 5.81 -1.26
CA LYS A 23 -21.60 7.17 -1.65
C LYS A 23 -23.07 7.27 -2.06
N GLU A 24 -23.56 6.33 -2.86
CA GLU A 24 -24.97 6.26 -3.25
C GLU A 24 -25.89 6.12 -2.02
N ARG A 25 -25.55 5.24 -1.07
CA ARG A 25 -26.34 5.07 0.17
C ARG A 25 -26.30 6.29 1.07
N ILE A 26 -25.14 6.95 1.20
CA ILE A 26 -24.99 8.18 1.99
C ILE A 26 -25.89 9.28 1.40
N ALA A 27 -25.85 9.46 0.07
CA ALA A 27 -26.71 10.42 -0.64
C ALA A 27 -28.19 10.09 -0.47
N HIS A 28 -28.58 8.82 -0.63
CA HIS A 28 -29.98 8.38 -0.44
C HIS A 28 -30.49 8.57 0.99
N SER A 29 -29.62 8.41 1.99
CA SER A 29 -30.00 8.53 3.40
C SER A 29 -29.95 9.97 3.90
N GLY A 30 -29.47 10.93 3.08
CA GLY A 30 -29.29 12.31 3.49
C GLY A 30 -28.25 12.50 4.60
N LEU A 31 -27.28 11.57 4.71
CA LEU A 31 -26.28 11.56 5.78
C LEU A 31 -24.94 12.17 5.34
N GLU A 32 -24.92 12.89 4.22
CA GLU A 32 -23.71 13.50 3.65
C GLU A 32 -22.98 14.38 4.67
N ASP A 33 -23.70 15.10 5.53
CA ASP A 33 -23.09 15.93 6.58
C ASP A 33 -22.24 15.14 7.60
N LYS A 34 -22.55 13.85 7.79
CA LYS A 34 -21.86 12.96 8.74
C LYS A 34 -20.62 12.30 8.14
N PHE A 35 -20.43 12.32 6.82
CA PHE A 35 -19.27 11.74 6.14
C PHE A 35 -18.45 12.88 5.49
N ASP A 36 -17.17 13.00 5.84
CA ASP A 36 -16.27 14.00 5.25
C ASP A 36 -15.55 13.43 4.02
N GLU A 37 -14.75 12.39 4.26
CA GLU A 37 -13.79 11.89 3.28
C GLU A 37 -13.79 10.36 3.28
N ILE A 38 -13.69 9.78 2.08
CA ILE A 38 -13.59 8.34 1.86
C ILE A 38 -12.40 8.12 0.93
N LEU A 39 -11.38 7.43 1.43
CA LEU A 39 -10.11 7.23 0.75
C LEU A 39 -9.79 5.74 0.68
N VAL A 40 -9.19 5.32 -0.43
CA VAL A 40 -8.67 3.97 -0.59
C VAL A 40 -7.15 4.03 -0.69
N PRO A 41 -6.42 3.25 0.11
CA PRO A 41 -4.97 3.17 0.08
C PRO A 41 -4.48 2.33 -1.10
N THR A 42 -4.74 2.81 -2.32
CA THR A 42 -4.27 2.22 -3.59
C THR A 42 -3.18 3.10 -4.19
N GLU A 43 -2.06 2.49 -4.58
CA GLU A 43 -0.95 3.16 -5.26
C GLU A 43 -1.15 3.04 -6.77
N GLU A 44 -1.15 4.16 -7.49
CA GLU A 44 -1.29 4.17 -8.95
C GLU A 44 0.10 3.94 -9.58
N VAL A 45 0.39 2.71 -10.04
CA VAL A 45 1.67 2.39 -10.72
C VAL A 45 1.51 2.50 -12.23
N VAL A 46 2.48 3.12 -12.91
CA VAL A 46 2.47 3.19 -14.38
C VAL A 46 3.21 1.95 -14.91
N GLU A 47 2.46 0.94 -15.35
CA GLU A 47 3.04 -0.22 -16.04
C GLU A 47 3.21 0.09 -17.54
N MET A 48 4.43 -0.03 -18.06
CA MET A 48 4.65 -0.12 -19.50
C MET A 48 4.49 -1.58 -19.93
N ARG A 49 3.42 -1.89 -20.68
CA ARG A 49 3.26 -3.16 -21.40
C ARG A 49 3.12 -2.87 -22.88
N GLY A 50 4.04 -3.39 -23.69
CA GLY A 50 4.01 -3.25 -25.15
C GLY A 50 4.25 -1.83 -25.66
N GLY A 51 4.96 -0.97 -24.91
CA GLY A 51 5.24 0.41 -25.31
C GLY A 51 4.14 1.43 -25.01
N GLN A 52 2.99 1.01 -24.47
CA GLN A 52 1.97 1.92 -23.95
C GLN A 52 2.01 2.00 -22.42
N LYS A 53 2.00 3.22 -21.89
CA LYS A 53 1.87 3.52 -20.46
C LYS A 53 0.43 3.20 -20.03
N ARG A 54 0.23 2.13 -19.26
CA ARG A 54 -1.06 1.80 -18.64
C ARG A 54 -0.97 2.05 -17.15
N LYS A 55 -1.87 2.91 -16.64
CA LYS A 55 -2.06 3.09 -15.19
C LYS A 55 -2.62 1.77 -14.63
N SER A 56 -1.91 1.17 -13.69
CA SER A 56 -2.22 -0.11 -13.05
C SER A 56 -2.16 0.12 -11.55
N ASP A 57 -3.20 -0.24 -10.80
CA ASP A 57 -3.25 0.08 -9.37
C ASP A 57 -2.55 -1.03 -8.57
N ARG A 58 -1.44 -0.73 -7.89
CA ARG A 58 -0.83 -1.62 -6.90
C ARG A 58 -1.43 -1.34 -5.53
N LYS A 59 -2.11 -2.33 -4.96
CA LYS A 59 -2.80 -2.19 -3.67
C LYS A 59 -1.81 -2.39 -2.53
N PHE A 60 -1.55 -1.36 -1.74
CA PHE A 60 -0.66 -1.43 -0.57
C PHE A 60 -1.36 -2.17 0.58
N PHE A 61 -2.66 -1.93 0.74
CA PHE A 61 -3.56 -2.65 1.66
C PHE A 61 -4.83 -3.07 0.90
N PRO A 62 -4.77 -4.17 0.12
CA PRO A 62 -5.94 -4.67 -0.58
C PRO A 62 -7.04 -5.01 0.44
N GLY A 63 -8.23 -4.45 0.23
CA GLY A 63 -9.39 -4.67 1.08
C GLY A 63 -9.57 -3.66 2.22
N TYR A 64 -8.85 -2.53 2.26
CA TYR A 64 -9.05 -1.52 3.32
C TYR A 64 -9.54 -0.20 2.73
N VAL A 65 -10.46 0.46 3.42
CA VAL A 65 -10.99 1.78 3.07
C VAL A 65 -10.92 2.66 4.32
N LEU A 66 -10.39 3.87 4.17
CA LEU A 66 -10.34 4.89 5.21
C LEU A 66 -11.55 5.80 5.06
N ILE A 67 -12.30 6.02 6.14
CA ILE A 67 -13.49 6.86 6.14
C ILE A 67 -13.41 7.85 7.30
N LYS A 68 -13.48 9.14 6.99
CA LYS A 68 -13.67 10.20 7.97
C LYS A 68 -15.16 10.43 8.15
N MET A 69 -15.70 10.02 9.29
CA MET A 69 -17.13 10.17 9.58
C MET A 69 -17.41 10.43 11.05
N GLU A 70 -18.62 10.87 11.35
CA GLU A 70 -19.14 10.90 12.70
C GLU A 70 -19.73 9.53 13.05
N MET A 71 -19.26 8.95 14.17
CA MET A 71 -19.73 7.64 14.64
C MET A 71 -21.06 7.77 15.36
N ASN A 72 -22.12 7.29 14.71
CA ASN A 72 -23.47 7.18 15.21
C ASN A 72 -24.02 5.79 14.85
N ASP A 73 -25.04 5.30 15.54
CA ASP A 73 -25.61 3.96 15.25
C ASP A 73 -26.10 3.85 13.80
N GLU A 74 -26.66 4.92 13.27
CA GLU A 74 -27.15 5.02 11.89
C GLU A 74 -26.02 4.96 10.86
N THR A 75 -24.93 5.70 11.07
CA THR A 75 -23.76 5.68 10.15
C THR A 75 -23.02 4.35 10.22
N TRP A 76 -22.98 3.75 11.40
CA TRP A 76 -22.42 2.40 11.60
C TRP A 76 -23.22 1.33 10.85
N HIS A 77 -24.55 1.33 10.97
CA HIS A 77 -25.42 0.39 10.25
C HIS A 77 -25.30 0.59 8.73
N LEU A 78 -25.30 1.85 8.27
CA LEU A 78 -25.18 2.16 6.85
C LEU A 78 -23.92 1.55 6.23
N VAL A 79 -22.76 1.73 6.86
CA VAL A 79 -21.49 1.19 6.34
C VAL A 79 -21.49 -0.34 6.36
N LYS A 80 -22.08 -0.96 7.40
CA LYS A 80 -22.15 -2.42 7.53
C LYS A 80 -23.10 -3.08 6.54
N GLU A 81 -24.16 -2.38 6.14
CA GLU A 81 -25.10 -2.83 5.12
C GLU A 81 -24.58 -2.71 3.68
N VAL A 82 -23.49 -1.97 3.47
CA VAL A 82 -22.93 -1.79 2.14
C VAL A 82 -22.40 -3.14 1.64
N PRO A 83 -22.78 -3.56 0.41
CA PRO A 83 -22.32 -4.82 -0.14
C PRO A 83 -20.80 -4.81 -0.26
N LYS A 84 -20.19 -5.97 0.02
CA LYS A 84 -18.73 -6.18 0.01
C LYS A 84 -17.96 -5.48 1.14
N VAL A 85 -18.64 -4.86 2.11
CA VAL A 85 -18.04 -4.47 3.38
C VAL A 85 -18.10 -5.65 4.34
N MET A 86 -16.97 -6.02 4.92
CA MET A 86 -16.89 -7.03 5.97
C MET A 86 -17.14 -6.44 7.36
N GLY A 87 -16.76 -5.18 7.56
CA GLY A 87 -17.00 -4.46 8.80
C GLY A 87 -15.90 -3.44 9.09
N PHE A 88 -15.98 -2.82 10.26
CA PHE A 88 -14.96 -1.90 10.72
C PHE A 88 -13.79 -2.64 11.38
N ILE A 89 -12.62 -2.03 11.32
CA ILE A 89 -11.39 -2.50 11.95
C ILE A 89 -11.10 -1.66 13.20
N GLY A 90 -10.76 -2.35 14.29
CA GLY A 90 -10.38 -1.76 15.58
C GLY A 90 -11.48 -1.90 16.64
N GLY A 91 -11.08 -2.05 17.91
CA GLY A 91 -12.02 -2.19 19.02
C GLY A 91 -12.76 -3.53 19.05
N THR A 92 -14.07 -3.48 19.29
CA THR A 92 -14.98 -4.63 19.35
C THR A 92 -15.93 -4.59 18.14
N SER A 93 -16.51 -5.72 17.73
CA SER A 93 -17.44 -5.82 16.59
C SER A 93 -18.59 -4.77 16.60
N ASP A 94 -19.00 -4.32 17.79
CA ASP A 94 -20.06 -3.32 17.99
C ASP A 94 -19.56 -1.87 18.19
N LYS A 95 -18.26 -1.67 18.44
CA LYS A 95 -17.67 -0.34 18.66
C LYS A 95 -16.31 -0.24 17.99
N PRO A 96 -16.26 0.27 16.75
CA PRO A 96 -14.99 0.48 16.07
C PRO A 96 -14.15 1.55 16.75
N ALA A 97 -12.85 1.27 16.88
CA ALA A 97 -11.90 2.22 17.43
C ALA A 97 -11.58 3.29 16.38
N PRO A 98 -11.79 4.59 16.67
CA PRO A 98 -11.33 5.65 15.79
C PRO A 98 -9.80 5.70 15.78
N ILE A 99 -9.22 5.94 14.61
CA ILE A 99 -7.82 6.32 14.51
C ILE A 99 -7.71 7.85 14.61
N SER A 100 -6.60 8.33 15.17
CA SER A 100 -6.33 9.76 15.25
C SER A 100 -6.02 10.33 13.86
N GLU A 101 -6.29 11.61 13.62
CA GLU A 101 -5.91 12.28 12.36
C GLU A 101 -4.41 12.14 12.06
N LYS A 102 -3.56 12.13 13.10
CA LYS A 102 -2.12 11.90 12.95
C LYS A 102 -1.77 10.48 12.49
N GLU A 103 -2.58 9.47 12.83
CA GLU A 103 -2.38 8.10 12.35
C GLU A 103 -2.90 7.92 10.93
N ALA A 104 -4.06 8.50 10.62
CA ALA A 104 -4.59 8.54 9.26
C ALA A 104 -3.63 9.25 8.31
N ALA A 105 -3.12 10.42 8.71
CA ALA A 105 -2.11 11.16 7.97
C ALA A 105 -0.83 10.34 7.80
N ARG A 106 -0.32 9.68 8.85
CA ARG A 106 0.86 8.80 8.72
C ARG A 106 0.64 7.61 7.77
N ILE A 107 -0.56 7.05 7.72
CA ILE A 107 -0.90 5.98 6.77
C ILE A 107 -0.94 6.55 5.34
N MET A 108 -1.51 7.74 5.17
CA MET A 108 -1.59 8.44 3.89
C MET A 108 -0.22 8.89 3.39
N ASP A 109 0.59 9.50 4.25
CA ASP A 109 1.98 9.84 4.01
C ASP A 109 2.79 8.61 3.63
N ARG A 110 2.60 7.45 4.27
CA ARG A 110 3.27 6.20 3.85
C ARG A 110 2.87 5.74 2.45
N ILE A 111 1.63 6.01 2.04
CA ILE A 111 1.15 5.68 0.69
C ILE A 111 1.77 6.68 -0.31
N GLU A 112 1.76 7.97 -0.02
CA GLU A 112 2.38 9.01 -0.87
C GLU A 112 3.93 8.94 -0.90
N GLU A 113 4.58 8.57 0.19
CA GLU A 113 6.01 8.28 0.25
C GLU A 113 6.36 7.00 -0.52
N GLY A 114 5.45 6.02 -0.54
CA GLY A 114 5.54 4.84 -1.42
C GLY A 114 5.46 5.21 -2.91
N VAL A 115 4.62 6.20 -3.24
CA VAL A 115 4.51 6.78 -4.60
C VAL A 115 5.78 7.55 -4.99
N ASN A 116 6.42 8.26 -4.05
CA ASN A 116 7.64 9.05 -4.32
C ASN A 116 8.95 8.24 -4.25
N LYS A 117 8.95 7.07 -3.60
CA LYS A 117 10.06 6.11 -3.62
C LYS A 117 9.49 4.73 -3.90
N PRO A 118 9.47 4.27 -5.16
CA PRO A 118 8.90 2.97 -5.51
C PRO A 118 9.58 1.92 -4.66
N ARG A 119 8.85 1.37 -3.69
CA ARG A 119 9.38 0.28 -2.90
C ARG A 119 9.44 -0.92 -3.83
N PRO A 120 10.66 -1.43 -4.10
CA PRO A 120 10.88 -2.53 -5.04
C PRO A 120 9.97 -3.70 -4.64
N LYS A 121 9.33 -4.31 -5.65
CA LYS A 121 8.40 -5.44 -5.50
C LYS A 121 9.04 -6.64 -4.77
N VAL A 122 10.37 -6.67 -4.74
CA VAL A 122 11.19 -7.76 -4.24
C VAL A 122 11.79 -7.34 -2.90
N LEU A 123 11.35 -8.01 -1.83
CA LEU A 123 12.03 -8.00 -0.54
C LEU A 123 13.29 -8.87 -0.71
N PHE A 124 14.44 -8.31 -0.37
CA PHE A 124 15.71 -9.05 -0.37
C PHE A 124 16.08 -9.38 1.06
N GLU A 125 16.49 -10.62 1.28
CA GLU A 125 17.00 -11.06 2.57
C GLU A 125 18.53 -11.24 2.51
N PRO A 126 19.26 -10.93 3.59
CA PRO A 126 20.68 -11.29 3.70
C PRO A 126 20.87 -12.80 3.47
N GLY A 127 21.79 -13.15 2.58
CA GLY A 127 22.08 -14.53 2.16
C GLY A 127 21.41 -14.94 0.84
N GLU A 128 20.55 -14.11 0.25
CA GLU A 128 19.93 -14.41 -1.04
C GLU A 128 20.90 -14.20 -2.21
N VAL A 129 20.80 -15.06 -3.22
CA VAL A 129 21.52 -14.92 -4.48
C VAL A 129 20.73 -14.00 -5.41
N VAL A 130 21.37 -12.94 -5.87
CA VAL A 130 20.80 -11.95 -6.76
C VAL A 130 21.67 -11.81 -8.00
N ARG A 131 21.03 -11.52 -9.13
CA ARG A 131 21.69 -11.21 -10.39
C ARG A 131 21.70 -9.71 -10.58
N VAL A 132 22.85 -9.15 -10.93
CA VAL A 132 22.94 -7.73 -11.28
C VAL A 132 22.45 -7.54 -12.72
N ILE A 133 21.49 -6.64 -12.94
CA ILE A 133 20.88 -6.38 -14.25
C ILE A 133 21.26 -5.01 -14.83
N ASP A 134 21.92 -4.15 -14.04
CA ASP A 134 22.29 -2.79 -14.44
C ASP A 134 23.65 -2.37 -13.85
N GLY A 135 24.37 -1.52 -14.57
CA GLY A 135 25.72 -1.04 -14.22
C GLY A 135 26.88 -1.90 -14.75
N PRO A 136 28.14 -1.56 -14.41
CA PRO A 136 29.34 -2.20 -14.94
C PRO A 136 29.54 -3.66 -14.50
N PHE A 137 28.67 -4.13 -13.61
CA PHE A 137 28.64 -5.49 -13.08
C PHE A 137 27.39 -6.26 -13.52
N ALA A 138 26.66 -5.78 -14.53
CA ALA A 138 25.53 -6.48 -15.11
C ALA A 138 25.91 -7.91 -15.55
N ASP A 139 24.94 -8.83 -15.45
CA ASP A 139 25.04 -10.28 -15.69
C ASP A 139 25.83 -11.10 -14.67
N PHE A 140 26.48 -10.49 -13.69
CA PHE A 140 27.12 -11.21 -12.59
C PHE A 140 26.13 -11.58 -11.47
N ASN A 141 26.38 -12.73 -10.85
CA ASN A 141 25.66 -13.17 -9.66
C ASN A 141 26.40 -12.72 -8.40
N GLY A 142 25.64 -12.33 -7.39
CA GLY A 142 26.15 -11.94 -6.09
C GLY A 142 25.25 -12.40 -4.96
N VAL A 143 25.77 -12.37 -3.74
CA VAL A 143 25.03 -12.70 -2.53
C VAL A 143 24.76 -11.43 -1.75
N VAL A 144 23.52 -11.21 -1.34
CA VAL A 144 23.14 -10.06 -0.50
C VAL A 144 23.76 -10.25 0.88
N GLU A 145 24.61 -9.33 1.32
CA GLU A 145 25.15 -9.33 2.69
C GLU A 145 24.30 -8.48 3.62
N GLU A 146 23.90 -7.30 3.17
CA GLU A 146 23.19 -6.33 4.01
C GLU A 146 22.20 -5.53 3.18
N VAL A 147 21.03 -5.25 3.77
CA VAL A 147 19.94 -4.54 3.09
C VAL A 147 19.61 -3.26 3.84
N ASN A 148 19.85 -2.12 3.19
CA ASN A 148 19.48 -0.81 3.72
C ASN A 148 18.21 -0.30 3.04
N TYR A 149 17.07 -0.56 3.68
CA TYR A 149 15.75 -0.15 3.21
C TYR A 149 15.55 1.37 3.25
N GLU A 150 16.15 2.09 4.22
CA GLU A 150 16.00 3.55 4.36
C GLU A 150 16.65 4.32 3.20
N LYS A 151 17.82 3.85 2.75
CA LYS A 151 18.58 4.44 1.65
C LYS A 151 18.30 3.78 0.30
N SER A 152 17.47 2.75 0.26
CA SER A 152 17.21 1.94 -0.94
C SER A 152 18.52 1.44 -1.58
N ARG A 153 19.41 0.88 -0.77
CA ARG A 153 20.71 0.30 -1.17
C ARG A 153 20.87 -1.12 -0.64
N LEU A 154 21.54 -1.96 -1.40
CA LEU A 154 21.89 -3.34 -1.09
C LEU A 154 23.40 -3.46 -1.12
N ARG A 155 23.99 -4.06 -0.09
CA ARG A 155 25.38 -4.49 -0.12
C ARG A 155 25.40 -5.93 -0.63
N VAL A 156 25.98 -6.12 -1.81
CA VAL A 156 26.01 -7.40 -2.52
C VAL A 156 27.46 -7.80 -2.74
N ALA A 157 27.81 -9.02 -2.33
CA ALA A 157 29.08 -9.65 -2.65
C ALA A 157 29.00 -10.27 -4.05
N VAL A 158 29.44 -9.53 -5.07
CA VAL A 158 29.44 -10.01 -6.46
C VAL A 158 30.65 -10.91 -6.66
N THR A 159 30.43 -12.08 -7.26
CA THR A 159 31.51 -13.03 -7.56
C THR A 159 32.07 -12.75 -8.94
N ILE A 160 33.28 -12.20 -8.99
CA ILE A 160 33.99 -11.88 -10.24
C ILE A 160 35.30 -12.67 -10.24
N PHE A 161 35.52 -13.49 -11.28
CA PHE A 161 36.73 -14.31 -11.43
C PHE A 161 37.07 -15.19 -10.20
N GLY A 162 36.06 -15.74 -9.52
CA GLY A 162 36.24 -16.58 -8.34
C GLY A 162 36.62 -15.82 -7.06
N ARG A 163 36.50 -14.48 -7.05
CA ARG A 163 36.72 -13.63 -5.87
C ARG A 163 35.42 -12.87 -5.54
N SER A 164 35.05 -12.87 -4.26
CA SER A 164 33.91 -12.11 -3.75
C SER A 164 34.33 -10.65 -3.53
N THR A 165 33.69 -9.73 -4.25
CA THR A 165 33.91 -8.28 -4.12
C THR A 165 32.62 -7.62 -3.62
N PRO A 166 32.61 -6.99 -2.44
CA PRO A 166 31.42 -6.30 -1.93
C PRO A 166 31.20 -5.00 -2.71
N VAL A 167 30.00 -4.82 -3.24
CA VAL A 167 29.56 -3.63 -3.96
C VAL A 167 28.21 -3.17 -3.44
N GLU A 168 27.95 -1.86 -3.49
CA GLU A 168 26.66 -1.28 -3.12
C GLU A 168 25.83 -1.02 -4.37
N LEU A 169 24.66 -1.64 -4.46
CA LEU A 169 23.76 -1.58 -5.62
C LEU A 169 22.38 -1.09 -5.21
N GLY A 170 21.67 -0.45 -6.13
CA GLY A 170 20.26 -0.11 -5.93
C GLY A 170 19.36 -1.33 -6.11
N PHE A 171 18.19 -1.33 -5.46
CA PHE A 171 17.20 -2.40 -5.62
C PHE A 171 16.67 -2.57 -7.05
N GLY A 172 16.74 -1.52 -7.88
CA GLY A 172 16.36 -1.59 -9.31
C GLY A 172 17.47 -2.11 -10.22
N GLN A 173 18.68 -2.31 -9.69
CA GLN A 173 19.85 -2.78 -10.45
C GLN A 173 20.11 -4.27 -10.24
N VAL A 174 19.31 -4.93 -9.42
CA VAL A 174 19.42 -6.35 -9.13
C VAL A 174 18.07 -7.03 -9.30
N GLU A 175 18.12 -8.26 -9.79
CA GLU A 175 16.98 -9.14 -9.96
C GLU A 175 17.22 -10.41 -9.14
N LYS A 176 16.15 -10.95 -8.55
CA LYS A 176 16.24 -12.21 -7.81
C LYS A 176 16.44 -13.36 -8.80
N SER A 177 17.48 -14.17 -8.57
CA SER A 177 17.72 -15.37 -9.38
C SER A 177 16.89 -16.56 -8.90
#